data_AF-A0A841Y6Z7-F1
#
_entry.id   AF-A0A841Y6Z7-F1
#
_cell.length_a   1.000
_cell.length_b   1.000
_cell.length_c   1.000
_cell.angle_alpha   90.00
_cell.angle_beta   90.00
_cell.angle_gamma   90.00
#
_symmetry.space_group_name_H-M   'P 1'
#
loop_
_entity.id
_entity.type
_entity.pdbx_description
1 polymer ?
#
loop_
_entity_poly.entity_id
_entity_poly.type
_entity_poly.pdbx_seq_one_letter_code
_entity_poly.pdbx_strand_id
1 'polypeptide(L)' 'MKEEQIVLDAFYLEDSLEPFLKNDEVIRLLKKDGSKALPITLQDEEIISTKKLPSVDDFSKIFDMGIAVQYSDEG' A
#
# COMPACT_ATOMS: atom_id res chain seq x y z
N MET A 1 14.51 -18.16 15.40
CA MET A 1 13.67 -16.97 15.16
C MET A 1 12.87 -17.25 13.89
N LYS A 2 11.59 -16.88 13.86
CA LYS A 2 10.80 -16.95 12.61
C LYS A 2 11.03 -15.63 11.87
N GLU A 3 11.39 -15.71 10.61
CA GLU A 3 11.35 -14.56 9.71
C GLU A 3 9.91 -14.40 9.24
N GLU A 4 9.38 -13.20 9.38
CA GLU A 4 8.09 -12.81 8.82
C GLU A 4 8.35 -12.00 7.55
N GLN A 5 7.64 -12.35 6.48
CA GLN A 5 7.75 -11.69 5.19
C GLN A 5 6.50 -10.83 4.97
N ILE A 6 6.73 -9.55 4.67
CA ILE A 6 5.68 -8.67 4.18
C ILE A 6 5.68 -8.75 2.65
N VAL A 7 4.53 -9.07 2.07
CA VAL A 7 4.31 -9.00 0.62
C VAL A 7 3.57 -7.71 0.32
N LEU A 8 4.09 -6.95 -0.64
CA LEU A 8 3.49 -5.69 -1.09
C LEU A 8 3.00 -5.88 -2.52
N ASP A 9 1.68 -5.85 -2.71
CA ASP A 9 1.07 -5.82 -4.02
C ASP A 9 0.82 -4.36 -4.44
N ALA A 10 1.41 -3.95 -5.55
CA ALA A 10 1.22 -2.62 -6.13
C ALA A 10 0.33 -2.70 -7.37
N PHE A 11 -0.71 -1.85 -7.40
CA PHE A 11 -1.64 -1.76 -8.53
C PHE A 11 -1.62 -0.35 -9.10
N TYR A 12 -1.54 -0.24 -10.42
CA TYR A 12 -1.54 1.03 -11.12
C TYR A 12 -2.85 1.20 -11.88
N LEU A 13 -3.42 2.42 -11.85
CA LEU A 13 -4.66 2.73 -12.55
C LEU A 13 -4.55 2.54 -14.07
N GLU A 14 -3.35 2.71 -14.62
CA GLU A 14 -3.09 2.53 -16.05
C GLU A 14 -3.14 1.07 -16.50
N ASP A 15 -2.85 0.13 -15.59
CA ASP A 15 -2.86 -1.31 -15.87
C ASP A 15 -4.25 -1.91 -15.67
N SER A 16 -4.92 -1.59 -14.56
CA SER A 16 -6.26 -2.11 -14.26
C SER A 16 -7.00 -1.26 -13.23
N LEU A 17 -8.31 -1.10 -13.46
CA LEU A 17 -9.22 -0.48 -12.50
C LEU A 17 -9.79 -1.47 -11.48
N GLU A 18 -9.76 -2.78 -11.77
CA GLU A 18 -10.40 -3.79 -10.91
C GLU A 18 -9.96 -3.73 -9.44
N PRO A 19 -8.66 -3.59 -9.10
CA PRO A 19 -8.24 -3.54 -7.70
C PRO A 19 -8.87 -2.38 -6.93
N PHE A 20 -9.06 -1.24 -7.58
CA PHE A 20 -9.63 -0.03 -6.98
C PHE A 20 -11.14 -0.12 -6.77
N LEU A 21 -11.82 -0.97 -7.55
CA LEU A 21 -13.26 -1.18 -7.46
C LEU A 21 -13.67 -2.24 -6.44
N LYS A 22 -12.70 -2.97 -5.84
CA LYS A 22 -12.97 -4.01 -4.83
C LYS A 22 -13.17 -3.46 -3.41
N ASN A 23 -12.80 -2.21 -3.16
CA ASN A 23 -12.84 -1.62 -1.82
C ASN A 23 -13.68 -0.33 -1.81
N ASP A 24 -14.79 -0.35 -1.07
CA ASP A 24 -15.74 0.77 -1.00
C ASP A 24 -15.13 2.06 -0.43
N GLU A 25 -14.19 1.96 0.51
CA GLU A 25 -13.50 3.13 1.07
C GLU A 25 -12.58 3.77 0.04
N VAL A 26 -11.88 2.96 -0.76
CA VAL A 26 -11.07 3.43 -1.89
C VAL A 26 -11.96 4.15 -2.91
N ILE A 27 -13.10 3.57 -3.27
CA ILE A 27 -14.07 4.21 -4.18
C ILE A 27 -14.57 5.53 -3.60
N ARG A 28 -14.96 5.56 -2.32
CA ARG A 28 -15.43 6.78 -1.64
C ARG A 28 -14.36 7.86 -1.68
N LEU A 29 -13.12 7.51 -1.37
CA LEU A 29 -11.99 8.44 -1.37
C LEU A 29 -11.71 8.98 -2.79
N LEU A 30 -11.68 8.12 -3.80
CA LEU A 30 -11.46 8.53 -5.20
C LEU A 30 -12.61 9.38 -5.73
N LYS A 31 -13.86 9.13 -5.33
CA LYS A 31 -15.00 10.00 -5.69
C LYS A 31 -14.87 11.41 -5.10
N LYS A 32 -14.27 11.53 -3.92
CA LYS A 32 -14.11 12.80 -3.21
C LYS A 32 -12.88 13.59 -3.68
N ASP A 33 -11.73 12.94 -3.72
CA ASP A 33 -10.43 13.58 -3.93
C ASP A 33 -9.86 13.33 -5.34
N GLY A 34 -10.47 12.45 -6.13
CA GLY A 34 -9.98 12.05 -7.45
C GLY A 34 -8.62 11.34 -7.36
N SER A 35 -7.85 11.42 -8.44
CA SER A 35 -6.48 10.87 -8.50
C SER A 35 -5.51 11.54 -7.51
N LYS A 36 -5.85 12.70 -6.93
CA LYS A 36 -5.02 13.36 -5.92
C LYS A 36 -4.95 12.62 -4.58
N ALA A 37 -5.80 11.61 -4.38
CA ALA A 37 -5.72 10.72 -3.22
C ALA A 37 -4.56 9.71 -3.33
N LEU A 38 -4.05 9.46 -4.54
CA LEU A 38 -3.03 8.45 -4.79
C LEU A 38 -1.63 8.91 -4.34
N PRO A 39 -0.75 7.98 -3.98
CA PRO A 39 -1.01 6.54 -3.79
C PRO A 39 -1.89 6.29 -2.56
N ILE A 40 -2.68 5.21 -2.59
CA ILE A 40 -3.50 4.74 -1.46
C ILE A 40 -2.90 3.42 -1.00
N THR A 41 -2.52 3.32 0.28
CA THR A 41 -1.97 2.10 0.86
C THR A 41 -3.00 1.47 1.78
N LEU A 42 -3.21 0.17 1.60
CA LEU A 42 -4.13 -0.63 2.40
C LEU A 42 -3.37 -1.64 3.26
N GLN A 43 -3.89 -1.92 4.44
CA GLN A 43 -3.55 -3.08 5.26
C GLN A 43 -4.86 -3.72 5.68
N ASP A 44 -5.04 -5.03 5.44
CA ASP A 44 -6.27 -5.76 5.76
C ASP A 44 -7.54 -5.01 5.29
N GLU A 45 -7.48 -4.47 4.07
CA GLU A 45 -8.54 -3.65 3.43
C GLU A 45 -8.78 -2.26 4.04
N GLU A 46 -8.07 -1.88 5.10
CA GLU A 46 -8.16 -0.55 5.72
C GLU A 46 -7.14 0.43 5.12
N ILE A 47 -7.57 1.68 4.88
CA ILE A 47 -6.69 2.73 4.38
C ILE A 47 -5.77 3.22 5.51
N ILE A 48 -4.47 2.94 5.37
CA ILE A 48 -3.43 3.35 6.34
C ILE A 48 -2.64 4.57 5.89
N SER A 49 -2.59 4.85 4.58
CA SER A 49 -1.93 6.04 4.03
C SER A 49 -2.55 6.47 2.71
N THR A 50 -2.50 7.78 2.44
CA THR A 50 -2.90 8.38 1.16
C THR A 50 -1.91 9.46 0.78
N LYS A 51 -1.82 9.82 -0.51
CA LYS A 51 -1.00 10.92 -1.06
C LYS A 51 0.51 10.75 -0.95
N LYS A 52 0.98 9.80 -0.14
CA LYS A 52 2.38 9.41 0.02
C LYS A 52 2.48 7.94 0.39
N LEU A 53 3.53 7.29 -0.11
CA LEU A 53 3.90 5.96 0.38
C LEU A 53 4.40 6.07 1.83
N PRO A 54 4.05 5.11 2.70
CA PRO A 54 4.65 5.00 4.02
C PRO A 54 6.17 4.84 3.92
N SER A 55 6.90 5.43 4.85
CA SER A 55 8.34 5.20 5.01
C SER A 55 8.61 3.84 5.67
N VAL A 56 9.86 3.39 5.66
CA VAL A 56 10.29 2.18 6.40
C VAL A 56 9.98 2.32 7.90
N ASP A 57 10.14 3.51 8.47
CA ASP A 57 9.81 3.79 9.87
C ASP A 57 8.30 3.71 10.12
N ASP A 58 7.48 4.14 9.15
CA ASP A 58 6.03 4.02 9.25
C ASP A 58 5.61 2.55 9.21
N PHE A 59 6.14 1.77 8.26
CA PHE A 59 5.89 0.34 8.19
C PHE A 59 6.37 -0.40 9.45
N SER A 60 7.53 -0.03 10.00
CA SER A 60 8.05 -0.67 11.22
C SER A 60 7.10 -0.50 12.40
N LYS A 61 6.41 0.65 12.48
CA LYS A 61 5.38 0.90 13.50
C LYS A 61 4.07 0.17 13.22
N ILE A 62 3.65 0.14 11.95
CA ILE A 62 2.42 -0.53 11.52
C ILE A 62 2.48 -2.03 11.82
N PHE A 63 3.62 -2.65 11.53
CA PHE A 63 3.81 -4.08 11.69
C PHE A 63 4.45 -4.49 13.02
N ASP A 64 4.84 -3.53 13.87
CA ASP A 64 5.59 -3.76 15.12
C ASP A 64 6.83 -4.63 14.91
N MET A 65 7.58 -4.34 13.83
CA MET A 65 8.72 -5.13 13.38
C MET A 65 9.90 -4.27 12.95
N GLY A 66 11.11 -4.77 13.17
CA GLY A 66 12.31 -4.21 12.56
C GLY A 66 12.38 -4.60 11.08
N ILE A 67 12.29 -3.63 10.18
CA ILE A 67 12.30 -3.87 8.73
C ILE A 67 13.70 -3.67 8.18
N ALA A 68 14.24 -4.72 7.54
CA ALA A 68 15.42 -4.63 6.69
C ALA A 68 14.99 -4.73 5.22
N VAL A 69 15.24 -3.69 4.43
CA VAL A 69 14.91 -3.70 3.00
C VAL A 69 16.00 -4.47 2.26
N GLN A 70 15.61 -5.54 1.57
CA GLN A 70 16.47 -6.27 0.65
C GLN A 70 16.03 -5.97 -0.79
N TYR A 71 16.97 -5.54 -1.63
CA TYR A 71 16.75 -5.38 -3.05
C TYR A 71 17.22 -6.67 -3.73
N SER A 72 16.32 -7.33 -4.46
CA SER A 72 16.71 -8.37 -5.40
C SER A 72 17.00 -7.71 -6.74
N ASP A 73 18.28 -7.59 -7.10
CA ASP A 73 18.66 -7.31 -8.48
C ASP A 73 18.24 -8.54 -9.32
N GLU A 74 17.12 -8.45 -10.01
CA GLU A 74 16.84 -9.37 -11.11
C GLU A 74 17.68 -8.92 -12.31
N GLY A 75 18.78 -9.65 -12.55
CA GLY A 75 19.66 -9.48 -13.71
C GLY A 75 19.15 -10.14 -14.98
#